data_AF-A0A1H0U330-F1
#
_entry.id   AF-A0A1H0U330-F1
#
_cell.length_a   1.000
_cell.length_b   1.000
_cell.length_c   1.000
_cell.angle_alpha   90.00
_cell.angle_beta   90.00
_cell.angle_gamma   90.00
#
_symmetry.space_group_name_H-M   'P 1'
#
loop_
_entity.id
_entity.type
_entity.pdbx_description
1 polymer ?
#
loop_
_entity_poly.entity_id
_entity_poly.type
_entity_poly.pdbx_seq_one_letter_code
_entity_poly.pdbx_strand_id
1 'polypeptide(L)'
;MAEAKVNCRNKLKSIVLPVLTIIIIVSIGYNIYQDSKIKRYKEELGIIVSQGIESFASKSGSLSDELVYAEQYGDIASAHMAYVTLSEGDGISSEEYTSSLAMLLLNIKILMLNDKSKVEKAFLNNNGSELMFRISNNFEDTESIEKVFKLLE
;
A
#
# COMPACT_ATOMS: atom_id res chain seq x y z
N MET A 1 -14.66 39.39 -51.70
CA MET A 1 -14.10 38.02 -51.49
C MET A 1 -13.38 37.85 -50.15
N ALA A 2 -12.70 38.90 -49.62
CA ALA A 2 -12.05 38.85 -48.30
C ALA A 2 -13.05 38.77 -47.12
N GLU A 3 -14.15 39.53 -47.14
CA GLU A 3 -15.14 39.58 -46.05
C GLU A 3 -15.88 38.25 -45.83
N ALA A 4 -16.23 37.52 -46.90
CA ALA A 4 -16.87 36.21 -46.80
C ALA A 4 -15.96 35.16 -46.12
N LYS A 5 -14.64 35.21 -46.39
CA LYS A 5 -13.65 34.36 -45.72
C LYS A 5 -13.49 34.71 -44.24
N VAL A 6 -13.54 36.00 -43.88
CA VAL A 6 -13.46 36.46 -42.48
C VAL A 6 -14.71 36.04 -41.69
N ASN A 7 -15.90 36.18 -42.27
CA ASN A 7 -17.15 35.81 -41.61
C ASN A 7 -17.25 34.29 -41.38
N CYS A 8 -16.86 33.47 -42.36
CA CYS A 8 -16.80 32.01 -42.20
C CYS A 8 -15.80 31.59 -41.12
N ARG A 9 -14.64 32.24 -41.04
CA ARG A 9 -13.59 31.95 -40.05
C ARG A 9 -14.03 32.35 -38.62
N ASN A 10 -14.76 33.45 -38.46
CA ASN A 10 -15.33 33.87 -37.17
C ASN A 10 -16.46 32.96 -36.70
N LYS A 11 -17.31 32.49 -37.63
CA LYS A 11 -18.38 31.53 -37.32
C LYS A 11 -17.82 30.16 -36.92
N LEU A 12 -16.76 29.69 -37.60
CA LEU A 12 -16.05 28.47 -37.23
C LEU A 12 -15.38 28.60 -35.84
N LYS A 13 -14.69 29.72 -35.57
CA LYS A 13 -14.12 30.01 -34.24
C LYS A 13 -15.19 30.03 -33.15
N SER A 14 -16.37 30.59 -33.43
CA SER A 14 -17.49 30.66 -32.48
C SER A 14 -18.06 29.29 -32.10
N ILE A 15 -17.84 28.24 -32.91
CA ILE A 15 -18.31 26.88 -32.64
C ILE A 15 -17.17 26.01 -32.09
N VAL A 16 -15.98 26.11 -32.67
CA VAL A 16 -14.82 25.29 -32.28
C VAL A 16 -14.32 25.66 -30.88
N LEU A 17 -14.31 26.94 -30.53
CA LEU A 17 -13.80 27.40 -29.23
C LEU A 17 -14.63 26.86 -28.05
N PRO A 18 -15.98 26.96 -28.03
CA PRO A 18 -16.78 26.33 -26.97
C PRO A 18 -16.63 24.83 -26.88
N VAL A 19 -16.53 24.11 -28.01
CA VAL A 19 -16.37 22.65 -28.03
C VAL A 19 -15.02 22.26 -27.40
N LEU A 20 -13.94 22.95 -27.75
CA LEU A 20 -12.63 22.75 -27.11
C LEU A 20 -12.69 23.03 -25.61
N THR A 21 -13.36 24.10 -25.20
CA THR A 21 -13.54 24.41 -23.77
C THR A 21 -14.29 23.29 -23.04
N ILE A 22 -15.35 22.73 -23.62
CA ILE A 22 -16.09 21.60 -23.05
C ILE A 22 -15.18 20.36 -22.92
N ILE A 23 -14.41 20.03 -23.96
CA ILE A 23 -13.48 18.89 -23.93
C ILE A 23 -12.43 19.05 -22.83
N ILE A 24 -11.90 20.26 -22.64
CA ILE A 24 -10.94 20.57 -21.60
C ILE A 24 -11.58 20.42 -20.21
N ILE A 25 -12.78 20.98 -20.00
CA ILE A 25 -13.50 20.86 -18.72
C ILE A 25 -13.78 19.40 -18.39
N VAL A 26 -14.27 18.62 -19.35
CA VAL A 26 -14.54 17.19 -19.15
C VAL A 26 -13.26 16.42 -18.84
N SER A 27 -12.16 16.69 -19.56
CA SER A 27 -10.86 16.06 -19.31
C SER A 27 -10.32 16.37 -17.91
N ILE A 28 -10.39 17.63 -17.49
CA ILE A 28 -9.96 18.05 -16.14
C ILE A 28 -10.83 17.39 -15.07
N GLY A 29 -12.15 17.40 -15.25
CA GLY A 29 -13.09 16.76 -14.32
C GLY A 29 -12.82 15.26 -14.18
N TYR A 30 -12.53 14.59 -15.29
CA TYR A 30 -12.16 13.17 -15.29
C TYR A 30 -10.84 12.92 -14.53
N ASN A 31 -9.81 13.73 -14.75
CA ASN A 31 -8.53 13.60 -14.05
C ASN A 31 -8.69 13.81 -12.53
N ILE A 32 -9.46 14.81 -12.11
CA ILE A 32 -9.75 15.07 -10.68
C ILE A 32 -10.51 13.89 -10.05
N TYR A 33 -11.49 13.33 -10.77
CA TYR A 33 -12.23 12.16 -10.31
C TYR A 33 -11.32 10.94 -10.13
N GLN A 34 -10.45 10.68 -11.12
CA GLN A 34 -9.51 9.57 -11.05
C GLN A 34 -8.50 9.74 -9.92
N ASP A 35 -7.95 10.94 -9.76
CA ASP A 35 -7.02 11.26 -8.66
C ASP A 35 -7.67 11.02 -7.29
N SER A 36 -8.90 11.50 -7.11
CA SER A 36 -9.68 11.28 -5.89
C SER A 36 -9.95 9.78 -5.65
N LYS A 37 -10.22 9.02 -6.71
CA LYS A 37 -10.48 7.59 -6.63
C LYS A 37 -9.22 6.81 -6.25
N ILE A 38 -8.08 7.12 -6.88
CA ILE A 38 -6.77 6.52 -6.59
C ILE A 38 -6.37 6.83 -5.15
N LYS A 39 -6.54 8.07 -4.70
CA LYS A 39 -6.25 8.47 -3.32
C LYS A 39 -7.02 7.62 -2.31
N ARG A 40 -8.34 7.46 -2.48
CA ARG A 40 -9.14 6.60 -1.59
C ARG A 40 -8.68 5.14 -1.60
N TYR A 41 -8.34 4.60 -2.77
CA TYR A 41 -7.81 3.24 -2.83
C TYR A 41 -6.49 3.10 -2.08
N LYS A 42 -5.58 4.08 -2.18
CA LYS A 42 -4.33 4.08 -1.40
C LYS A 42 -4.61 4.16 0.10
N GLU A 43 -5.58 4.98 0.52
CA GLU A 43 -6.01 5.07 1.92
C GLU A 43 -6.58 3.73 2.42
N GLU A 44 -7.47 3.08 1.66
CA GLU A 44 -8.03 1.77 1.99
C GLU A 44 -6.95 0.69 2.10
N LEU A 45 -6.01 0.64 1.15
CA LEU A 45 -4.87 -0.27 1.20
C LEU A 45 -4.00 -0.03 2.43
N GLY A 46 -3.68 1.23 2.74
CA GLY A 46 -2.94 1.59 3.94
C GLY A 46 -3.62 1.13 5.23
N ILE A 47 -4.95 1.27 5.30
CA ILE A 47 -5.74 0.75 6.43
C ILE A 47 -5.63 -0.77 6.53
N ILE A 48 -5.75 -1.50 5.41
CA ILE A 48 -5.62 -2.97 5.41
C ILE A 48 -4.23 -3.41 5.90
N VAL A 49 -3.18 -2.74 5.45
CA VAL A 49 -1.80 -3.02 5.89
C VAL A 49 -1.68 -2.81 7.40
N SER A 50 -2.09 -1.63 7.87
CA SER A 50 -2.00 -1.26 9.28
C SER A 50 -2.78 -2.23 10.16
N GLN A 51 -4.06 -2.50 9.83
CA GLN A 51 -4.91 -3.42 10.59
C GLN A 51 -4.39 -4.86 10.58
N GLY A 52 -3.85 -5.34 9.46
CA GLY A 52 -3.27 -6.68 9.40
C GLY A 52 -2.03 -6.81 10.29
N ILE A 53 -1.15 -5.80 10.29
CA ILE A 53 0.04 -5.76 11.16
C ILE A 53 -0.38 -5.70 12.64
N GLU A 54 -1.35 -4.85 12.98
CA GLU A 54 -1.86 -4.71 14.36
C GLU A 54 -2.55 -5.97 14.87
N SER A 55 -3.41 -6.56 14.05
CA SER A 55 -4.10 -7.81 14.38
C SER A 55 -3.09 -8.93 14.63
N PHE A 56 -2.08 -9.07 13.75
CA PHE A 56 -0.99 -10.02 13.94
C PHE A 56 -0.25 -9.79 15.28
N ALA A 57 0.16 -8.54 15.54
CA ALA A 57 0.93 -8.16 16.72
C ALA A 57 0.14 -8.37 18.02
N SER A 58 -1.17 -8.10 17.99
CA SER A 58 -2.06 -8.26 19.16
C SER A 58 -2.25 -9.71 19.61
N LYS A 59 -2.08 -10.67 18.68
CA LYS A 59 -2.31 -12.11 18.90
C LYS A 59 -1.02 -12.89 19.17
N SER A 60 0.15 -12.25 19.18
CA SER A 60 1.47 -12.92 19.21
C SER A 60 1.72 -13.84 20.41
N GLY A 61 1.04 -13.63 21.54
CA GLY A 61 1.16 -14.46 22.74
C GLY A 61 0.40 -15.79 22.69
N SER A 62 -0.36 -16.07 21.63
CA SER A 62 -1.27 -17.23 21.52
C SER A 62 -0.95 -18.14 20.33
N LEU A 63 0.30 -18.12 19.84
CA LEU A 63 0.74 -18.87 18.65
C LEU A 63 0.63 -20.41 18.80
N SER A 64 0.40 -20.93 20.00
CA SER A 64 0.16 -22.37 20.24
C SER A 64 -1.24 -22.83 19.81
N ASP A 65 -2.21 -21.94 19.65
CA ASP A 65 -3.54 -22.26 19.13
C ASP A 65 -3.52 -22.24 17.59
N GLU A 66 -3.89 -23.35 16.94
CA GLU A 66 -3.84 -23.49 15.48
C GLU A 66 -4.78 -22.53 14.74
N LEU A 67 -5.93 -22.21 15.32
CA LEU A 67 -6.90 -21.30 14.71
C LEU A 67 -6.37 -19.87 14.78
N VAL A 68 -5.85 -19.45 15.93
CA VAL A 68 -5.21 -18.14 16.10
C VAL A 68 -4.00 -18.01 15.17
N TYR A 69 -3.21 -19.08 15.04
CA TYR A 69 -2.06 -19.11 14.15
C TYR A 69 -2.44 -18.91 12.68
N ALA A 70 -3.51 -19.57 12.23
CA ALA A 70 -4.02 -19.44 10.86
C ALA A 70 -4.56 -18.02 10.59
N GLU A 71 -5.23 -17.41 11.56
CA GLU A 71 -5.66 -16.01 11.48
C GLU A 71 -4.47 -15.05 11.36
N GLN A 72 -3.46 -15.21 12.21
CA GLN A 72 -2.24 -14.40 12.17
C GLN A 72 -1.50 -14.51 10.84
N TYR A 73 -1.46 -15.71 10.26
CA TYR A 73 -0.93 -15.92 8.92
C TYR A 73 -1.74 -15.15 7.88
N GLY A 74 -3.08 -15.24 7.95
CA GLY A 74 -3.99 -14.54 7.06
C GLY A 74 -3.84 -13.01 7.13
N ASP A 75 -3.66 -12.48 8.34
CA ASP A 75 -3.45 -11.06 8.61
C ASP A 75 -2.16 -10.56 7.93
N ILE A 76 -1.03 -11.26 8.13
CA ILE A 76 0.25 -10.92 7.51
C ILE A 76 0.22 -11.10 5.99
N ALA A 77 -0.42 -12.16 5.49
CA ALA A 77 -0.54 -12.40 4.05
C ALA A 77 -1.35 -11.30 3.36
N SER A 78 -2.44 -10.85 3.99
CA SER A 78 -3.28 -9.76 3.50
C SER A 78 -2.54 -8.42 3.55
N ALA A 79 -1.87 -8.11 4.65
CA ALA A 79 -1.04 -6.93 4.78
C ALA A 79 0.08 -6.89 3.72
N HIS A 80 0.75 -8.02 3.48
CA HIS A 80 1.78 -8.11 2.44
C HIS A 80 1.22 -7.79 1.05
N MET A 81 0.10 -8.41 0.65
CA MET A 81 -0.51 -8.16 -0.66
C MET A 81 -0.98 -6.71 -0.81
N ALA A 82 -1.62 -6.16 0.23
CA ALA A 82 -2.07 -4.78 0.23
C ALA A 82 -0.89 -3.80 0.12
N TYR A 83 0.20 -4.04 0.85
CA TYR A 83 1.37 -3.16 0.84
C TYR A 83 2.10 -3.18 -0.52
N VAL A 84 2.27 -4.36 -1.12
CA VAL A 84 2.86 -4.49 -2.47
C VAL A 84 2.01 -3.76 -3.52
N THR A 85 0.69 -3.79 -3.36
CA THR A 85 -0.23 -3.06 -4.26
C THR A 85 -0.15 -1.55 -4.01
N LEU A 86 -0.03 -1.14 -2.74
CA LEU A 86 0.09 0.26 -2.33
C LEU A 86 1.39 0.90 -2.84
N SER A 87 2.49 0.14 -2.88
CA SER A 87 3.76 0.58 -3.45
C SER A 87 3.76 0.61 -4.99
N GLU A 88 2.58 0.55 -5.62
CA GLU A 88 2.33 0.63 -7.08
C GLU A 88 3.12 -0.38 -7.94
N GLY A 89 3.69 -1.41 -7.32
CA GLY A 89 4.60 -2.32 -8.00
C GLY A 89 5.86 -1.63 -8.54
N ASP A 90 6.15 -0.39 -8.14
CA ASP A 90 7.46 0.24 -8.30
C ASP A 90 8.42 -0.65 -7.52
N GLY A 91 9.07 -1.56 -8.24
CA GLY A 91 9.89 -2.61 -7.67
C GLY A 91 10.82 -2.00 -6.64
N ILE A 92 10.78 -2.54 -5.43
CA ILE A 92 11.68 -2.11 -4.35
C ILE A 92 13.10 -2.22 -4.90
N SER A 93 13.83 -1.10 -4.90
CA SER A 93 15.19 -1.07 -5.40
C SER A 93 16.00 -2.16 -4.70
N SER A 94 16.93 -2.83 -5.41
CA SER A 94 17.68 -3.94 -4.82
C SER A 94 18.46 -3.54 -3.55
N GLU A 95 18.75 -2.25 -3.39
CA GLU A 95 19.43 -1.67 -2.22
C GLU A 95 18.50 -1.49 -1.00
N GLU A 96 17.19 -1.31 -1.19
CA GLU A 96 16.19 -1.21 -0.12
C GLU A 96 15.46 -2.54 0.14
N TYR A 97 15.64 -3.53 -0.73
CA TYR A 97 14.89 -4.79 -0.70
C TYR A 97 15.04 -5.53 0.63
N THR A 98 16.24 -5.51 1.22
CA THR A 98 16.57 -6.24 2.46
C THR A 98 16.04 -5.61 3.74
N SER A 99 15.56 -4.36 3.70
CA SER A 99 15.03 -3.62 4.87
C SER A 99 13.64 -3.03 4.63
N SER A 100 12.96 -3.47 3.57
CA SER A 100 11.60 -3.03 3.25
C SER A 100 10.52 -3.74 4.07
N LEU A 101 9.40 -3.04 4.31
CA LEU A 101 8.23 -3.63 4.95
C LEU A 101 7.66 -4.81 4.14
N ALA A 102 7.64 -4.72 2.80
CA ALA A 102 7.18 -5.80 1.96
C ALA A 102 8.00 -7.09 2.20
N MET A 103 9.33 -6.97 2.24
CA MET A 103 10.19 -8.11 2.49
C MET A 103 10.05 -8.64 3.91
N LEU A 104 9.85 -7.77 4.90
CA LEU A 104 9.60 -8.17 6.27
C LEU A 104 8.34 -9.04 6.37
N LEU A 105 7.22 -8.55 5.82
CA LEU A 105 5.95 -9.28 5.83
C LEU A 105 6.04 -10.59 5.05
N LEU A 106 6.77 -10.60 3.92
CA LEU A 106 7.05 -11.82 3.17
C LEU A 106 7.85 -12.83 4.00
N ASN A 107 8.91 -12.37 4.68
CA ASN A 107 9.76 -13.23 5.50
C ASN A 107 8.98 -13.83 6.68
N ILE A 108 8.17 -13.03 7.39
CA ILE A 108 7.28 -13.52 8.44
C ILE A 108 6.35 -14.59 7.88
N LYS A 109 5.66 -14.33 6.76
CA LYS A 109 4.76 -15.29 6.11
C LYS A 109 5.46 -16.61 5.76
N ILE A 110 6.68 -16.54 5.23
CA ILE A 110 7.48 -17.73 4.87
C ILE A 110 7.89 -18.50 6.13
N LEU A 111 8.37 -17.81 7.15
CA LEU A 111 8.76 -18.42 8.42
C LEU A 111 7.57 -19.04 9.13
N MET A 112 6.37 -18.46 9.03
CA MET A 112 5.18 -19.08 9.61
C MET A 112 4.84 -20.44 8.97
N LEU A 113 5.19 -20.65 7.70
CA LEU A 113 4.98 -21.96 7.05
C LEU A 113 6.11 -22.94 7.33
N ASN A 114 7.34 -22.46 7.44
CA ASN A 114 8.54 -23.31 7.41
C ASN A 114 9.23 -23.47 8.77
N ASP A 115 9.15 -22.47 9.65
CA ASP A 115 9.77 -22.44 10.98
C ASP A 115 8.94 -21.61 11.96
N LYS A 116 7.78 -22.16 12.32
CA LYS A 116 6.85 -21.56 13.30
C LYS A 116 7.56 -21.18 14.61
N SER A 117 8.51 -21.99 15.06
CA SER A 117 9.23 -21.78 16.32
C SER A 117 10.03 -20.48 16.34
N LYS A 118 10.53 -20.06 15.17
CA LYS A 118 11.30 -18.82 15.03
C LYS A 118 10.43 -17.60 15.19
N VAL A 119 9.26 -17.61 14.55
CA VAL A 119 8.24 -16.56 14.70
C VAL A 119 7.77 -16.51 16.16
N GLU A 120 7.46 -17.65 16.76
CA GLU A 120 7.09 -17.71 18.18
C GLU A 120 8.11 -17.05 19.10
N LYS A 121 9.39 -17.39 18.97
CA LYS A 121 10.45 -16.79 19.79
C LYS A 121 10.59 -15.29 19.56
N ALA A 122 10.51 -14.84 18.32
CA ALA A 122 10.63 -13.43 17.96
C ALA A 122 9.52 -12.57 18.60
N PHE A 123 8.31 -13.13 18.74
CA PHE A 123 7.13 -12.38 19.20
C PHE A 123 6.62 -12.79 20.60
N LEU A 124 7.28 -13.72 21.30
CA LEU A 124 6.87 -14.23 22.63
C LEU A 124 6.93 -13.17 23.75
N ASN A 125 7.93 -12.28 23.70
CA ASN A 125 8.26 -11.36 24.80
C ASN A 125 7.81 -9.90 24.53
N ASN A 126 6.77 -9.71 23.70
CA ASN A 126 6.21 -8.41 23.31
C ASN A 126 7.13 -7.44 22.52
N ASN A 127 8.46 -7.59 22.57
CA ASN A 127 9.38 -6.73 21.82
C ASN A 127 9.10 -6.75 20.31
N GLY A 128 8.92 -7.94 19.71
CA GLY A 128 8.56 -8.05 18.30
C GLY A 128 7.20 -7.38 18.01
N SER A 129 6.22 -7.55 18.88
CA SER A 129 4.87 -7.02 18.71
C SER A 129 4.83 -5.50 18.82
N GLU A 130 5.58 -4.91 19.76
CA GLU A 130 5.71 -3.46 19.88
C GLU A 130 6.34 -2.84 18.63
N LEU A 131 7.38 -3.47 18.08
CA LEU A 131 7.98 -3.03 16.83
C LEU A 131 6.98 -3.12 15.66
N MET A 132 6.17 -4.18 15.60
CA MET A 132 5.11 -4.29 14.60
C MET A 132 4.03 -3.21 14.77
N PHE A 133 3.64 -2.84 15.99
CA PHE A 133 2.76 -1.70 16.24
C PHE A 133 3.39 -0.37 15.81
N ARG A 134 4.69 -0.17 16.00
CA ARG A 134 5.36 1.03 15.47
C ARG A 134 5.30 1.06 13.95
N ILE A 135 5.56 -0.08 13.31
CA ILE A 135 5.49 -0.24 11.86
C ILE A 135 4.06 0.01 11.36
N SER A 136 3.01 -0.46 12.04
CA SER A 136 1.62 -0.23 11.61
C SER A 136 1.23 1.25 11.57
N ASN A 137 1.88 2.08 12.39
CA ASN A 137 1.70 3.52 12.45
C ASN A 137 2.62 4.28 11.48
N ASN A 138 3.77 3.69 11.14
CA ASN A 138 4.74 4.26 10.21
C ASN A 138 5.42 3.17 9.38
N PHE A 139 4.97 2.98 8.14
CA PHE A 139 5.49 1.95 7.24
C PHE A 139 6.95 2.17 6.83
N GLU A 140 7.48 3.38 7.03
CA GLU A 140 8.87 3.76 6.74
C GLU A 140 9.77 3.73 7.98
N ASP A 141 9.31 3.18 9.12
CA ASP A 141 10.13 2.99 10.32
C ASP A 141 11.18 1.88 10.09
N THR A 142 12.20 2.21 9.31
CA THR A 142 13.30 1.31 8.90
C THR A 142 14.04 0.75 10.11
N GLU A 143 14.22 1.54 11.17
CA GLU A 143 14.84 1.09 12.42
C GLU A 143 14.03 -0.07 13.04
N SER A 144 12.70 0.07 13.10
CA SER A 144 11.84 -0.99 13.63
C SER A 144 11.83 -2.21 12.72
N ILE A 145 11.76 -2.01 11.41
CA ILE A 145 11.79 -3.09 10.42
C ILE A 145 13.08 -3.91 10.56
N GLU A 146 14.24 -3.25 10.61
CA GLU A 146 15.54 -3.92 10.80
C GLU A 146 15.61 -4.69 12.12
N LYS A 147 15.06 -4.14 13.20
CA LYS A 147 15.02 -4.83 14.50
C LYS A 147 14.15 -6.09 14.42
N VAL A 148 13.01 -6.05 13.74
CA VAL A 148 12.18 -7.26 13.56
C VAL A 148 12.90 -8.28 12.69
N PHE A 149 13.59 -7.87 11.62
CA PHE A 149 14.43 -8.78 10.83
C PHE A 149 15.47 -9.51 11.70
N LYS A 150 16.19 -8.78 12.56
CA LYS A 150 17.17 -9.37 13.49
C LYS A 150 16.55 -10.33 14.50
N LEU A 151 15.31 -10.10 14.92
CA LEU A 151 14.58 -11.03 15.80
C LEU A 151 14.19 -12.33 15.06
N LEU A 152 14.11 -12.28 13.73
CA LEU A 152 13.75 -13.39 12.84
C LEU A 152 14.97 -14.07 12.20
N GLU A 153 16.20 -13.67 12.54
CA GLU A 153 17.47 -14.35 12.17
C GLU A 153 17.81 -15.51 13.10
#